data_AF-A0A9J5ZN87-F1
#
_entry.id   AF-A0A9J5ZN87-F1
#
_cell.length_a   1.000
_cell.length_b   1.000
_cell.length_c   1.000
_cell.angle_alpha   90.00
_cell.angle_beta   90.00
_cell.angle_gamma   90.00
#
_symmetry.space_group_name_H-M   'P 1'
#
loop_
_entity.id
_entity.type
_entity.pdbx_description
1 polymer ?
#
loop_
_entity_poly.entity_id
_entity_poly.type
_entity_poly.pdbx_seq_one_letter_code
_entity_poly.pdbx_strand_id
1 'polypeptide(L)'
;MHIYQKGSSFPQDHLVAAMASHAALASSRIPTSTRLPSNQNSYSFPTQCLSKKFEVAEFSGLRSSGCVTFSNRESSFFDVVSAQLTPKTTGSAPVKGETVAKLKVAINGFGRIGRNFLRCWHGRKDSPLDVVVVNDSGGVKNASHLLKYDSMLGTFKADVKIVDNETISVDGKHIKVVSSRDPLKLPWAELDIDIVIEIESMRIKVVKLQTFVQLSSVIIGVQTSYNSMILRNGFELIILFESQGTGVFVDGPGAGKHIQAGAKKVIITAPAKGADIPTYVVGVNEQDYSHEIANIISNASCTTNCLAPFVKVMDEELGIVKGTMTTTHSYTGDQRLLDASHRDLRRARAAALNIVPTSTGAAKAVSLVLPQLKGKLNGIALRVPTPNVSVIDLVVNVEKKGITAEDVNAVFRKAADGPLKGILDVCDAPLVSVDFRCSDVSSTIDSSLTMVMGDDMVKVIAWYDNEWGYSQRVVDLAHLVASKWPGVAAPGSGDPLDEFCETNPSDEECKVYE
;
A
#
# COMPACT_ATOMS: atom_id res chain seq x y z
N MET A 1 -36.76 -16.64 57.81
CA MET A 1 -36.84 -18.12 57.80
C MET A 1 -36.01 -18.63 56.63
N HIS A 2 -35.29 -19.74 56.65
CA HIS A 2 -34.57 -20.48 57.71
C HIS A 2 -33.74 -21.59 57.01
N ILE A 3 -32.54 -21.92 57.50
CA ILE A 3 -31.94 -23.29 57.63
C ILE A 3 -32.01 -24.20 56.37
N TYR A 4 -30.96 -24.59 55.63
CA TYR A 4 -29.50 -24.75 55.85
C TYR A 4 -29.04 -26.00 56.66
N GLN A 5 -27.99 -26.69 56.17
CA GLN A 5 -27.34 -27.92 56.71
C GLN A 5 -28.09 -29.25 56.46
N LYS A 6 -27.43 -30.43 56.38
CA LYS A 6 -26.01 -30.84 56.60
C LYS A 6 -25.65 -31.94 55.56
N GLY A 7 -24.42 -32.14 55.10
CA GLY A 7 -23.22 -32.67 55.81
C GLY A 7 -22.82 -34.01 55.15
N SER A 8 -21.60 -34.55 55.15
CA SER A 8 -20.28 -34.26 55.77
C SER A 8 -19.16 -34.78 54.80
N SER A 9 -17.83 -34.72 55.03
CA SER A 9 -17.01 -34.47 56.24
C SER A 9 -15.66 -33.76 55.94
N PHE A 10 -15.06 -33.21 57.01
CA PHE A 10 -13.76 -32.49 57.11
C PHE A 10 -12.60 -33.50 57.44
N PRO A 11 -11.30 -33.12 57.69
CA PRO A 11 -10.79 -31.82 58.17
C PRO A 11 -9.47 -31.26 57.57
N GLN A 12 -9.10 -30.09 58.11
CA GLN A 12 -7.89 -29.29 57.90
C GLN A 12 -7.55 -28.65 59.25
N ASP A 13 -6.27 -28.58 59.68
CA ASP A 13 -5.92 -27.79 60.86
C ASP A 13 -4.44 -27.34 60.97
N HIS A 14 -4.25 -26.21 61.67
CA HIS A 14 -3.01 -25.63 62.25
C HIS A 14 -1.80 -25.27 61.34
N LEU A 15 -0.97 -24.26 61.66
CA LEU A 15 -1.24 -22.90 62.20
C LEU A 15 -0.04 -21.95 61.86
N VAL A 16 -0.05 -20.70 62.34
CA VAL A 16 0.88 -19.61 61.94
C VAL A 16 1.74 -19.10 63.11
N ALA A 17 2.94 -18.57 62.80
CA ALA A 17 3.67 -17.45 63.45
C ALA A 17 5.04 -17.72 64.15
N ALA A 18 6.09 -17.06 63.62
CA ALA A 18 7.27 -16.50 64.31
C ALA A 18 8.06 -15.66 63.27
N MET A 19 7.88 -14.34 63.19
CA MET A 19 8.63 -13.27 63.89
C MET A 19 10.15 -13.21 63.60
N ALA A 20 10.66 -11.99 63.41
CA ALA A 20 11.99 -11.72 62.83
C ALA A 20 12.94 -10.98 63.78
N SER A 21 14.26 -11.04 63.51
CA SER A 21 15.20 -9.96 63.84
C SER A 21 16.57 -10.09 63.16
N HIS A 22 17.10 -8.93 62.71
CA HIS A 22 18.46 -8.39 62.83
C HIS A 22 19.72 -9.30 62.76
N ALA A 23 20.87 -8.83 62.24
CA ALA A 23 21.19 -7.68 61.36
C ALA A 23 22.68 -7.75 60.90
N ALA A 24 22.98 -7.05 59.80
CA ALA A 24 24.25 -6.40 59.45
C ALA A 24 25.62 -7.06 59.75
N LEU A 25 26.43 -7.19 58.68
CA LEU A 25 27.75 -6.52 58.61
C LEU A 25 28.01 -6.08 57.16
N ALA A 26 29.00 -5.21 56.93
CA ALA A 26 28.90 -4.22 55.85
C ALA A 26 30.12 -4.08 54.93
N SER A 27 29.86 -3.49 53.75
CA SER A 27 30.73 -2.58 52.98
C SER A 27 32.17 -2.99 52.61
N SER A 28 32.44 -3.08 51.32
CA SER A 28 33.67 -2.52 50.73
C SER A 28 33.38 -1.87 49.37
N ARG A 29 34.22 -0.94 48.92
CA ARG A 29 34.04 -0.13 47.70
C ARG A 29 34.90 -0.63 46.54
N ILE A 30 34.45 -0.30 45.33
CA ILE A 30 35.19 -0.42 44.06
C ILE A 30 36.56 0.31 44.13
N PRO A 31 37.64 -0.34 43.67
CA PRO A 31 38.77 0.34 43.03
C PRO A 31 38.61 0.31 41.51
N THR A 32 38.77 1.46 40.85
CA THR A 32 38.95 1.53 39.39
C THR A 32 40.39 1.15 39.02
N SER A 33 40.66 0.96 37.73
CA SER A 33 41.98 0.64 37.14
C SER A 33 42.47 -0.81 37.27
N THR A 34 42.19 -1.61 36.24
CA THR A 34 43.25 -2.35 35.52
C THR A 34 42.79 -2.65 34.09
N ARG A 35 43.67 -2.45 33.10
CA ARG A 35 43.44 -2.96 31.73
C ARG A 35 43.83 -4.44 31.69
N LEU A 36 42.99 -5.28 31.09
CA LEU A 36 43.40 -6.60 30.61
C LEU A 36 43.66 -6.54 29.09
N PRO A 37 44.66 -7.27 28.57
CA PRO A 37 45.11 -7.10 27.19
C PRO A 37 44.17 -7.75 26.17
N SER A 38 43.96 -7.08 25.03
CA SER A 38 43.30 -7.65 23.87
C SER A 38 44.27 -8.53 23.07
N ASN A 39 43.97 -9.82 22.94
CA ASN A 39 44.81 -10.75 22.19
C ASN A 39 44.48 -10.66 20.69
N GLN A 40 45.10 -9.71 19.99
CA GLN A 40 45.01 -9.56 18.53
C GLN A 40 46.18 -10.26 17.85
N ASN A 41 45.95 -11.45 17.28
CA ASN A 41 46.88 -12.00 16.28
C ASN A 41 46.61 -11.32 14.94
N SER A 42 47.60 -10.58 14.45
CA SER A 42 47.55 -9.87 13.18
C SER A 42 48.02 -10.75 12.01
N TYR A 43 47.34 -10.62 10.88
CA TYR A 43 47.94 -10.86 9.57
C TYR A 43 48.15 -9.49 8.91
N SER A 44 49.39 -9.19 8.53
CA SER A 44 49.75 -7.91 7.92
C SER A 44 50.87 -8.10 6.90
N PHE A 45 50.68 -7.54 5.70
CA PHE A 45 51.68 -7.36 4.65
C PHE A 45 51.22 -6.20 3.73
N PRO A 46 52.11 -5.55 2.95
CA PRO A 46 52.31 -4.13 3.19
C PRO A 46 51.97 -3.22 2.00
N THR A 47 51.88 -1.93 2.28
CA THR A 47 51.77 -0.86 1.28
C THR A 47 53.14 -0.53 0.67
N GLN A 48 53.26 -0.61 -0.66
CA GLN A 48 53.89 0.44 -1.49
C GLN A 48 53.73 0.16 -2.99
N CYS A 49 53.78 1.22 -3.81
CA CYS A 49 53.76 1.13 -5.26
C CYS A 49 55.17 0.97 -5.84
N LEU A 50 55.33 0.22 -6.93
CA LEU A 50 56.06 0.70 -8.13
C LEU A 50 55.87 -0.27 -9.33
N SER A 51 56.20 0.22 -10.52
CA SER A 51 55.81 -0.39 -11.81
C SER A 51 57.00 -0.68 -12.74
N LYS A 52 56.83 -1.70 -13.59
CA LYS A 52 57.43 -1.94 -14.94
C LYS A 52 56.64 -3.12 -15.55
N LYS A 53 56.19 -3.12 -16.82
CA LYS A 53 56.88 -2.96 -18.12
C LYS A 53 57.84 -4.12 -18.46
N PHE A 54 58.03 -4.48 -19.73
CA PHE A 54 57.37 -4.03 -20.98
C PHE A 54 56.42 -5.15 -21.49
N GLU A 55 56.09 -5.48 -22.75
CA GLU A 55 56.43 -5.11 -24.16
C GLU A 55 55.12 -5.40 -25.00
N VAL A 56 54.94 -5.28 -26.33
CA VAL A 56 55.78 -5.14 -27.53
C VAL A 56 55.23 -4.00 -28.44
N ALA A 57 56.15 -3.33 -29.17
CA ALA A 57 56.06 -2.52 -30.40
C ALA A 57 54.69 -2.05 -30.97
N GLU A 58 54.53 -0.85 -31.56
CA GLU A 58 55.41 0.34 -31.70
C GLU A 58 54.50 1.58 -32.01
N PHE A 59 54.87 2.76 -32.54
CA PHE A 59 56.05 3.28 -33.25
C PHE A 59 56.32 4.76 -32.85
N SER A 60 57.03 5.53 -33.68
CA SER A 60 57.29 6.97 -33.50
C SER A 60 56.70 7.82 -34.64
N GLY A 61 56.37 9.11 -34.49
CA GLY A 61 56.36 9.98 -33.31
C GLY A 61 56.70 11.44 -33.69
N LEU A 62 56.17 12.45 -32.98
CA LEU A 62 56.68 13.85 -33.00
C LEU A 62 56.09 14.69 -31.84
N ARG A 63 56.50 15.96 -31.71
CA ARG A 63 56.53 16.70 -30.42
C ARG A 63 55.43 17.78 -30.22
N SER A 64 54.82 17.71 -29.03
CA SER A 64 54.58 18.82 -28.06
C SER A 64 53.68 20.03 -28.39
N SER A 65 52.98 20.46 -27.33
CA SER A 65 52.57 21.85 -27.02
C SER A 65 51.36 22.44 -27.73
N GLY A 66 50.27 22.61 -26.97
CA GLY A 66 49.09 23.38 -27.36
C GLY A 66 47.94 23.18 -26.37
N CYS A 67 47.76 24.11 -25.43
CA CYS A 67 46.62 24.08 -24.51
C CYS A 67 45.43 24.83 -25.14
N VAL A 68 44.36 24.10 -25.50
CA VAL A 68 43.06 24.68 -25.87
C VAL A 68 41.96 23.79 -25.29
N THR A 69 41.00 24.39 -24.60
CA THR A 69 39.79 23.72 -24.10
C THR A 69 38.85 23.37 -25.26
N PHE A 70 38.33 22.15 -25.32
CA PHE A 70 37.27 21.80 -26.27
C PHE A 70 36.06 21.16 -25.58
N SER A 71 34.87 21.66 -25.93
CA SER A 71 33.59 21.13 -25.49
C SER A 71 33.06 20.12 -26.50
N ASN A 72 32.93 18.85 -26.12
CA ASN A 72 32.29 17.86 -27.00
C ASN A 72 30.77 18.03 -27.01
N ARG A 73 30.27 18.68 -28.07
CA ARG A 73 28.96 18.36 -28.67
C ARG A 73 29.23 17.68 -30.00
N GLU A 74 29.04 16.37 -30.05
CA GLU A 74 28.91 15.69 -31.34
C GLU A 74 27.50 15.97 -31.88
N SER A 75 27.43 16.55 -33.08
CA SER A 75 26.18 16.76 -33.82
C SER A 75 26.00 15.64 -34.84
N SER A 76 24.78 15.10 -34.97
CA SER A 76 24.52 13.93 -35.81
C SER A 76 24.33 14.32 -37.27
N PHE A 77 24.73 13.44 -38.17
CA PHE A 77 24.62 13.61 -39.63
C PHE A 77 23.18 13.87 -40.13
N PHE A 78 22.17 13.54 -39.31
CA PHE A 78 20.75 13.80 -39.59
C PHE A 78 20.35 15.29 -39.54
N ASP A 79 21.05 16.13 -38.77
CA ASP A 79 20.66 17.54 -38.59
C ASP A 79 20.82 18.36 -39.89
N VAL A 80 21.72 17.95 -40.79
CA VAL A 80 22.03 18.67 -42.03
C VAL A 80 21.03 18.38 -43.16
N VAL A 81 20.43 17.19 -43.18
CA VAL A 81 19.53 16.76 -44.28
C VAL A 81 18.11 17.32 -44.12
N SER A 82 17.69 17.61 -42.89
CA SER A 82 16.34 18.12 -42.59
C SER A 82 16.11 19.59 -42.99
N ALA A 83 17.14 20.29 -43.49
CA ALA A 83 17.13 21.74 -43.67
C ALA A 83 16.71 22.26 -45.07
N GLN A 84 16.35 21.39 -46.03
CA GLN A 84 16.11 21.78 -47.43
C GLN A 84 14.74 21.43 -48.04
N LEU A 85 13.78 20.93 -47.26
CA LEU A 85 12.41 20.64 -47.74
C LEU A 85 11.33 21.30 -46.89
N THR A 86 11.08 22.59 -47.13
CA THR A 86 9.99 23.35 -46.50
C THR A 86 8.89 23.70 -47.52
N PRO A 87 7.75 22.99 -47.52
CA PRO A 87 6.52 23.50 -48.13
C PRO A 87 6.04 24.74 -47.36
N LYS A 88 5.49 25.75 -48.06
CA LYS A 88 4.78 26.85 -47.41
C LYS A 88 3.37 26.39 -47.03
N THR A 89 3.15 26.01 -45.77
CA THR A 89 1.79 25.86 -45.23
C THR A 89 1.20 27.23 -44.90
N THR A 90 0.04 27.52 -45.49
CA THR A 90 -0.85 28.60 -45.05
C THR A 90 -1.36 28.31 -43.64
N GLY A 91 -1.49 29.34 -42.79
CA GLY A 91 -1.83 29.16 -41.38
C GLY A 91 -3.24 28.59 -41.18
N SER A 92 -3.32 27.36 -40.68
CA SER A 92 -4.53 26.82 -40.06
C SER A 92 -4.77 27.51 -38.71
N ALA A 93 -6.03 27.82 -38.40
CA ALA A 93 -6.40 28.28 -37.07
C ALA A 93 -6.09 27.21 -36.01
N PRO A 94 -5.80 27.58 -34.76
CA PRO A 94 -5.60 26.59 -33.69
C PRO A 94 -6.93 25.88 -33.40
N VAL A 95 -7.03 24.63 -33.86
CA VAL A 95 -8.09 23.72 -33.42
C VAL A 95 -7.98 23.61 -31.91
N LYS A 96 -9.02 24.09 -31.20
CA LYS A 96 -9.13 23.86 -29.76
C LYS A 96 -9.42 22.38 -29.55
N GLY A 97 -8.37 21.61 -29.25
CA GLY A 97 -8.56 20.26 -28.70
C GLY A 97 -9.44 20.36 -27.47
N GLU A 98 -10.53 19.61 -27.46
CA GLU A 98 -11.57 19.74 -26.43
C GLU A 98 -11.03 19.27 -25.08
N THR A 99 -10.76 20.22 -24.19
CA THR A 99 -10.19 19.92 -22.86
C THR A 99 -11.28 19.37 -21.95
N VAL A 100 -11.50 18.05 -22.04
CA VAL A 100 -12.31 17.29 -21.07
C VAL A 100 -11.87 17.68 -19.65
N ALA A 101 -12.82 18.20 -18.86
CA ALA A 101 -12.52 18.74 -17.55
C ALA A 101 -12.05 17.62 -16.61
N LYS A 102 -10.83 17.76 -16.06
CA LYS A 102 -10.27 16.76 -15.14
C LYS A 102 -10.92 16.86 -13.76
N LEU A 103 -11.26 15.71 -13.18
CA LEU A 103 -11.87 15.62 -11.86
C LEU A 103 -10.83 15.91 -10.77
N LYS A 104 -11.17 16.77 -9.82
CA LYS A 104 -10.28 17.15 -8.72
C LYS A 104 -10.24 16.07 -7.66
N VAL A 105 -9.04 15.56 -7.42
CA VAL A 105 -8.76 14.48 -6.48
C VAL A 105 -8.04 14.99 -5.24
N ALA A 106 -8.55 14.59 -4.08
CA ALA A 106 -7.92 14.76 -2.78
C ALA A 106 -7.39 13.41 -2.26
N ILE A 107 -6.16 13.37 -1.76
CA ILE A 107 -5.62 12.18 -1.07
C ILE A 107 -5.72 12.40 0.44
N ASN A 108 -6.59 11.69 1.14
CA ASN A 108 -6.68 11.78 2.59
C ASN A 108 -5.74 10.78 3.27
N GLY A 109 -4.65 11.29 3.87
CA GLY A 109 -3.63 10.48 4.52
C GLY A 109 -2.46 10.16 3.59
N PHE A 110 -1.48 11.07 3.49
CA PHE A 110 -0.28 10.91 2.64
C PHE A 110 0.77 9.92 3.18
N GLY A 111 0.29 8.83 3.79
CA GLY A 111 1.06 7.66 4.18
C GLY A 111 1.51 6.83 2.98
N ARG A 112 1.86 5.56 3.22
CA ARG A 112 2.50 4.72 2.20
C ARG A 112 1.67 4.56 0.92
N ILE A 113 0.39 4.19 1.03
CA ILE A 113 -0.49 4.02 -0.14
C ILE A 113 -0.79 5.38 -0.80
N GLY A 114 -1.01 6.44 -0.03
CA GLY A 114 -1.22 7.80 -0.58
C GLY A 114 -0.05 8.30 -1.44
N ARG A 115 1.20 7.99 -1.06
CA ARG A 115 2.39 8.33 -1.87
C ARG A 115 2.60 7.38 -3.05
N ASN A 116 2.31 6.09 -2.89
CA ASN A 116 2.32 5.15 -4.02
C ASN A 116 1.27 5.56 -5.08
N PHE A 117 0.02 5.85 -4.67
CA PHE A 117 -1.04 6.36 -5.55
C PHE A 117 -0.59 7.59 -6.34
N LEU A 118 0.02 8.60 -5.68
CA LEU A 118 0.50 9.78 -6.39
C LEU A 118 1.62 9.45 -7.40
N ARG A 119 2.56 8.56 -7.05
CA ARG A 119 3.58 8.06 -8.00
C ARG A 119 2.98 7.27 -9.17
N CYS A 120 1.97 6.44 -8.92
CA CYS A 120 1.27 5.64 -9.93
C CYS A 120 0.47 6.55 -10.89
N TRP A 121 -0.31 7.47 -10.34
CA TRP A 121 -1.10 8.47 -11.07
C TRP A 121 -0.22 9.37 -11.96
N HIS A 122 0.91 9.86 -11.42
CA HIS A 122 1.89 10.66 -12.18
C HIS A 122 2.50 9.88 -13.36
N GLY A 123 2.61 8.55 -13.25
CA GLY A 123 3.01 7.68 -14.36
C GLY A 123 1.97 7.50 -15.48
N ARG A 124 0.71 7.91 -15.27
CA ARG A 124 -0.36 7.83 -16.28
C ARG A 124 -0.39 9.11 -17.12
N LYS A 125 0.03 9.02 -18.38
CA LYS A 125 0.06 10.15 -19.34
C LYS A 125 -1.29 10.89 -19.42
N ASP A 126 -2.34 10.14 -19.72
CA ASP A 126 -3.65 10.68 -20.12
C ASP A 126 -4.69 10.48 -19.01
N SER A 127 -4.31 10.74 -17.74
CA SER A 127 -5.24 10.62 -16.62
C SER A 127 -6.36 11.67 -16.66
N PRO A 128 -7.65 11.28 -16.51
CA PRO A 128 -8.76 12.21 -16.33
C PRO A 128 -8.81 12.83 -14.92
N LEU A 129 -7.90 12.42 -14.03
CA LEU A 129 -7.81 12.88 -12.65
C LEU A 129 -6.77 14.00 -12.50
N ASP A 130 -7.10 14.99 -11.68
CA ASP A 130 -6.20 16.05 -11.26
C ASP A 130 -6.01 16.00 -9.73
N VAL A 131 -4.85 15.54 -9.26
CA VAL A 131 -4.53 15.55 -7.83
C VAL A 131 -4.18 16.98 -7.40
N VAL A 132 -5.14 17.66 -6.76
CA VAL A 132 -5.01 19.06 -6.32
C VAL A 132 -4.59 19.23 -4.86
N VAL A 133 -4.88 18.24 -3.99
CA VAL A 133 -4.65 18.35 -2.55
C VAL A 133 -4.33 17.01 -1.88
N VAL A 134 -3.49 17.05 -0.84
CA VAL A 134 -3.22 15.93 0.07
C VAL A 134 -3.40 16.37 1.52
N ASN A 135 -3.98 15.50 2.35
CA ASN A 135 -4.02 15.70 3.81
C ASN A 135 -2.87 14.91 4.44
N ASP A 136 -1.93 15.61 5.09
CA ASP A 136 -0.80 15.01 5.79
C ASP A 136 -0.48 15.72 7.11
N SER A 137 -0.39 14.95 8.19
CA SER A 137 0.00 15.46 9.51
C SER A 137 1.51 15.71 9.68
N GLY A 138 2.35 15.30 8.71
CA GLY A 138 3.77 15.64 8.66
C GLY A 138 4.06 17.00 8.03
N GLY A 139 3.13 17.54 7.21
CA GLY A 139 3.27 18.81 6.52
C GLY A 139 4.26 18.79 5.35
N VAL A 140 4.27 19.89 4.57
CA VAL A 140 4.96 20.02 3.27
C VAL A 140 6.39 19.46 3.23
N LYS A 141 7.20 19.73 4.25
CA LYS A 141 8.60 19.28 4.32
C LYS A 141 8.74 17.75 4.42
N ASN A 142 7.87 17.09 5.19
CA ASN A 142 7.90 15.64 5.32
C ASN A 142 7.20 14.96 4.13
N ALA A 143 6.08 15.52 3.67
CA ALA A 143 5.37 15.06 2.47
C ALA A 143 6.27 15.06 1.22
N SER A 144 6.96 16.17 0.93
CA SER A 144 7.88 16.28 -0.21
C SER A 144 9.09 15.34 -0.09
N HIS A 145 9.72 15.26 1.09
CA HIS A 145 10.88 14.39 1.30
C HIS A 145 10.53 12.90 1.13
N LEU A 146 9.44 12.43 1.77
CA LEU A 146 8.99 11.04 1.69
C LEU A 146 8.29 10.69 0.36
N LEU A 147 7.87 11.68 -0.43
CA LEU A 147 7.49 11.48 -1.82
C LEU A 147 8.72 11.29 -2.70
N LYS A 148 9.76 12.13 -2.53
CA LYS A 148 10.98 12.09 -3.34
C LYS A 148 11.84 10.87 -3.07
N TYR A 149 11.97 10.44 -1.81
CA TYR A 149 12.83 9.33 -1.40
C TYR A 149 12.02 8.22 -0.71
N ASP A 150 12.11 6.98 -1.22
CA ASP A 150 11.48 5.81 -0.63
C ASP A 150 12.43 4.60 -0.65
N SER A 151 12.47 3.82 0.43
CA SER A 151 13.38 2.68 0.60
C SER A 151 13.10 1.50 -0.32
N MET A 152 11.87 1.32 -0.80
CA MET A 152 11.48 0.17 -1.64
C MET A 152 11.40 0.53 -3.12
N LEU A 153 10.86 1.72 -3.40
CA LEU A 153 10.61 2.26 -4.74
C LEU A 153 11.75 3.15 -5.25
N GLY A 154 12.75 3.46 -4.42
CA GLY A 154 13.84 4.37 -4.73
C GLY A 154 13.42 5.85 -4.87
N THR A 155 14.34 6.64 -5.42
CA THR A 155 14.14 8.07 -5.68
C THR A 155 13.14 8.28 -6.81
N PHE A 156 12.08 9.05 -6.55
CA PHE A 156 11.06 9.40 -7.54
C PHE A 156 11.68 10.24 -8.67
N LYS A 157 11.32 9.92 -9.93
CA LYS A 157 11.90 10.54 -11.13
C LYS A 157 11.30 11.90 -11.51
N ALA A 158 10.36 12.43 -10.70
CA ALA A 158 9.82 13.79 -10.83
C ALA A 158 10.67 14.85 -10.09
N ASP A 159 10.62 16.09 -10.55
CA ASP A 159 11.11 17.28 -9.84
C ASP A 159 10.15 17.66 -8.70
N VAL A 160 10.46 17.19 -7.49
CA VAL A 160 9.66 17.45 -6.28
C VAL A 160 10.25 18.62 -5.52
N LYS A 161 9.51 19.73 -5.43
CA LYS A 161 9.92 20.97 -4.78
C LYS A 161 8.94 21.39 -3.69
N ILE A 162 9.44 22.13 -2.71
CA ILE A 162 8.65 22.91 -1.77
C ILE A 162 8.44 24.29 -2.41
N VAL A 163 7.18 24.75 -2.51
CA VAL A 163 6.86 26.09 -3.02
C VAL A 163 6.69 27.06 -1.85
N ASP A 164 5.93 26.65 -0.84
CA ASP A 164 5.64 27.42 0.38
C ASP A 164 5.32 26.47 1.55
N ASN A 165 4.74 26.97 2.64
CA ASN A 165 4.42 26.17 3.83
C ASN A 165 3.18 25.25 3.68
N GLU A 166 2.35 25.46 2.65
CA GLU A 166 1.15 24.68 2.33
C GLU A 166 1.19 24.02 0.93
N THR A 167 2.24 24.22 0.11
CA THR A 167 2.26 23.74 -1.28
C THR A 167 3.53 22.95 -1.64
N ILE A 168 3.35 21.75 -2.22
CA ILE A 168 4.40 21.03 -2.97
C ILE A 168 4.21 21.25 -4.47
N SER A 169 5.32 21.20 -5.22
CA SER A 169 5.31 21.10 -6.68
C SER A 169 5.89 19.76 -7.11
N VAL A 170 5.30 19.13 -8.13
CA VAL A 170 5.74 17.88 -8.76
C VAL A 170 5.74 18.09 -10.27
N ASP A 171 6.93 18.18 -10.88
CA ASP A 171 7.12 18.56 -12.29
C ASP A 171 6.36 19.84 -12.69
N GLY A 172 6.38 20.84 -11.81
CA GLY A 172 5.69 22.12 -11.99
C GLY A 172 4.23 22.11 -11.53
N LYS A 173 3.58 20.96 -11.38
CA LYS A 173 2.21 20.88 -10.87
C LYS A 173 2.16 21.17 -9.37
N HIS A 174 1.45 22.22 -8.98
CA HIS A 174 1.20 22.55 -7.58
C HIS A 174 0.11 21.65 -6.97
N ILE A 175 0.37 21.14 -5.77
CA ILE A 175 -0.54 20.30 -4.99
C ILE A 175 -0.54 20.84 -3.56
N LYS A 176 -1.71 21.21 -3.04
CA LYS A 176 -1.85 21.75 -1.68
C LYS A 176 -1.69 20.63 -0.63
N VAL A 177 -1.07 20.95 0.49
CA VAL A 177 -0.90 20.08 1.66
C VAL A 177 -1.70 20.69 2.81
N VAL A 178 -2.77 20.03 3.20
CA VAL A 178 -3.58 20.39 4.39
C VAL A 178 -3.26 19.43 5.55
N SER A 179 -3.63 19.80 6.77
CA SER A 179 -3.41 18.97 7.96
C SER A 179 -4.59 19.03 8.93
N SER A 180 -5.58 18.15 8.76
CA SER A 180 -6.65 17.93 9.74
C SER A 180 -6.80 16.45 10.10
N ARG A 181 -7.07 16.17 11.39
CA ARG A 181 -7.47 14.83 11.88
C ARG A 181 -8.98 14.60 11.82
N ASP A 182 -9.75 15.61 11.46
CA ASP A 182 -11.21 15.60 11.39
C ASP A 182 -11.65 16.00 9.96
N PRO A 183 -12.24 15.08 9.17
CA PRO A 183 -12.61 15.37 7.79
C PRO A 183 -13.60 16.52 7.62
N LEU A 184 -14.44 16.76 8.63
CA LEU A 184 -15.39 17.88 8.69
C LEU A 184 -14.71 19.27 8.71
N LYS A 185 -13.37 19.31 8.77
CA LYS A 185 -12.54 20.51 8.74
C LYS A 185 -11.54 20.51 7.57
N LEU A 186 -11.73 19.64 6.58
CA LEU A 186 -10.95 19.63 5.36
C LEU A 186 -11.67 20.48 4.30
N PRO A 187 -10.96 21.32 3.53
CA PRO A 187 -11.56 22.32 2.66
C PRO A 187 -12.06 21.72 1.32
N TRP A 188 -12.82 20.62 1.36
CA TRP A 188 -13.25 19.93 0.14
C TRP A 188 -14.28 20.74 -0.66
N ALA A 189 -15.21 21.43 0.01
CA ALA A 189 -16.11 22.38 -0.63
C ALA A 189 -15.36 23.59 -1.22
N GLU A 190 -14.41 24.16 -0.50
CA GLU A 190 -13.64 25.35 -0.92
C GLU A 190 -12.74 25.09 -2.13
N LEU A 191 -12.23 23.86 -2.26
CA LEU A 191 -11.43 23.41 -3.40
C LEU A 191 -12.28 22.77 -4.52
N ASP A 192 -13.57 22.55 -4.27
CA ASP A 192 -14.51 21.83 -5.15
C ASP A 192 -13.95 20.45 -5.57
N ILE A 193 -13.77 19.58 -4.57
CA ILE A 193 -13.21 18.23 -4.73
C ILE A 193 -14.27 17.25 -5.23
N ASP A 194 -13.97 16.59 -6.34
CA ASP A 194 -14.81 15.52 -6.89
C ASP A 194 -14.60 14.22 -6.13
N ILE A 195 -13.35 13.74 -6.01
CA ILE A 195 -13.03 12.42 -5.47
C ILE A 195 -12.05 12.53 -4.29
N VAL A 196 -12.38 11.92 -3.16
CA VAL A 196 -11.42 11.65 -2.08
C VAL A 196 -10.93 10.20 -2.18
N ILE A 197 -9.60 10.01 -2.20
CA ILE A 197 -8.95 8.72 -1.96
C ILE A 197 -8.68 8.62 -0.44
N GLU A 198 -9.44 7.78 0.26
CA GLU A 198 -9.33 7.58 1.71
C GLU A 198 -8.32 6.47 2.03
N ILE A 199 -7.16 6.86 2.56
CA ILE A 199 -6.08 5.95 2.92
C ILE A 199 -6.24 5.48 4.37
N GLU A 200 -6.37 4.16 4.60
CA GLU A 200 -6.51 3.63 5.97
C GLU A 200 -5.32 4.05 6.85
N SER A 201 -5.57 5.02 7.71
CA SER A 201 -4.56 5.71 8.50
C SER A 201 -4.58 5.27 9.96
N MET A 202 -3.49 4.67 10.42
CA MET A 202 -3.25 4.43 11.85
C MET A 202 -3.10 5.75 12.60
N ARG A 203 -3.97 5.97 13.59
CA ARG A 203 -3.91 7.11 14.51
C ARG A 203 -3.38 6.63 15.86
N ILE A 204 -2.36 7.25 16.46
CA ILE A 204 -2.22 7.12 17.93
C ILE A 204 -3.37 7.92 18.55
N LYS A 205 -4.32 7.21 19.17
CA LYS A 205 -5.39 7.82 19.96
C LYS A 205 -4.84 8.26 21.32
N VAL A 206 -4.06 9.34 21.34
CA VAL A 206 -3.52 9.93 22.58
C VAL A 206 -4.68 10.34 23.49
N VAL A 207 -4.99 9.51 24.48
CA VAL A 207 -5.98 9.82 25.51
C VAL A 207 -5.30 10.71 26.55
N LYS A 208 -5.58 12.01 26.53
CA LYS A 208 -5.27 12.85 27.70
C LYS A 208 -6.18 12.41 28.86
N LEU A 209 -5.57 11.77 29.86
CA LEU A 209 -6.18 11.51 31.16
C LEU A 209 -6.28 12.84 31.92
N GLN A 210 -7.35 13.58 31.67
CA GLN A 210 -7.67 14.78 32.44
C GLN A 210 -8.18 14.35 33.83
N THR A 211 -7.44 14.72 34.87
CA THR A 211 -7.51 14.08 36.19
C THR A 211 -8.86 14.25 36.89
N PHE A 212 -9.59 13.16 37.09
CA PHE A 212 -10.78 13.13 37.94
C PHE A 212 -10.36 13.06 39.42
N VAL A 213 -10.15 14.23 40.05
CA VAL A 213 -9.83 14.32 41.48
C VAL A 213 -11.12 14.28 42.32
N GLN A 214 -11.73 13.11 42.44
CA GLN A 214 -12.79 12.86 43.42
C GLN A 214 -12.89 11.38 43.79
N LEU A 215 -13.21 11.11 45.07
CA LEU A 215 -13.54 9.80 45.64
C LEU A 215 -12.44 8.72 45.63
N SER A 216 -11.52 8.79 46.61
CA SER A 216 -11.19 7.61 47.47
C SER A 216 -10.25 7.96 48.63
N SER A 217 -10.79 8.68 49.63
CA SER A 217 -10.53 8.24 51.01
C SER A 217 -11.16 6.84 51.17
N VAL A 218 -10.61 5.98 52.03
CA VAL A 218 -10.94 4.53 52.16
C VAL A 218 -10.26 3.64 51.11
N ILE A 219 -8.93 3.45 51.24
CA ILE A 219 -8.33 2.22 51.80
C ILE A 219 -6.82 2.46 52.02
N ILE A 220 -6.38 2.37 53.27
CA ILE A 220 -4.96 2.27 53.66
C ILE A 220 -4.76 0.81 54.06
N GLY A 221 -3.74 0.11 53.53
CA GLY A 221 -3.67 -1.34 53.79
C GLY A 221 -2.42 -2.14 53.40
N VAL A 222 -1.44 -1.60 52.67
CA VAL A 222 -0.15 -2.29 52.44
C VAL A 222 1.00 -1.31 52.61
N GLN A 223 1.93 -1.62 53.50
CA GLN A 223 3.04 -0.77 53.89
C GLN A 223 4.37 -1.42 53.50
N THR A 224 5.01 -0.90 52.45
CA THR A 224 6.41 -1.21 52.11
C THR A 224 7.16 0.10 51.88
N SER A 225 8.34 0.22 52.51
CA SER A 225 8.99 1.51 52.70
C SER A 225 9.97 1.85 51.58
N TYR A 226 9.63 2.84 50.75
CA TYR A 226 10.62 3.66 50.03
C TYR A 226 10.24 5.15 50.15
N ASN A 227 11.25 6.02 50.02
CA ASN A 227 11.22 7.37 50.58
C ASN A 227 10.10 8.29 50.05
N SER A 228 9.64 9.15 50.95
CA SER A 228 8.68 10.22 50.70
C SER A 228 9.25 11.31 49.79
N MET A 229 9.04 11.17 48.47
CA MET A 229 9.14 12.32 47.57
C MET A 229 7.78 13.02 47.49
N ILE A 230 7.66 14.16 48.16
CA ILE A 230 6.44 14.98 48.16
C ILE A 230 6.20 15.46 46.71
N LEU A 231 5.06 15.07 46.12
CA LEU A 231 4.65 15.46 44.76
C LEU A 231 4.20 16.93 44.69
N ARG A 232 5.13 17.85 44.92
CA ARG A 232 5.02 19.26 44.54
C ARG A 232 5.58 19.48 43.14
N ASN A 233 4.85 19.02 42.13
CA ASN A 233 4.76 19.60 40.78
C ASN A 233 3.75 18.78 39.96
N GLY A 234 2.95 19.46 39.13
CA GLY A 234 1.93 18.83 38.32
C GLY A 234 2.53 18.09 37.12
N PHE A 235 2.81 16.80 37.28
CA PHE A 235 3.13 15.93 36.15
C PHE A 235 1.86 15.52 35.41
N GLU A 236 1.69 15.99 34.17
CA GLU A 236 0.77 15.33 33.23
C GLU A 236 1.31 13.92 32.96
N LEU A 237 0.65 12.89 33.52
CA LEU A 237 0.94 11.50 33.16
C LEU A 237 0.35 11.22 31.77
N ILE A 238 1.09 11.58 30.72
CA ILE A 238 0.73 11.28 29.33
C ILE A 238 0.90 9.77 29.09
N ILE A 239 -0.11 8.98 29.49
CA ILE A 239 -0.21 7.59 29.08
C ILE A 239 -0.50 7.56 27.57
N LEU A 240 0.54 7.30 26.77
CA LEU A 240 0.42 7.05 25.34
C LEU A 240 -0.27 5.71 25.09
N PHE A 241 -1.60 5.69 25.22
CA PHE A 241 -2.42 4.61 24.70
C PHE A 241 -2.28 4.55 23.17
N GLU A 242 -1.47 3.61 22.67
CA GLU A 242 -1.37 3.33 21.23
C GLU A 242 -2.58 2.57 20.69
N SER A 243 -3.77 3.16 20.81
CA SER A 243 -4.96 2.69 20.09
C SER A 243 -4.85 3.08 18.60
N GLN A 244 -3.96 2.38 17.88
CA GLN A 244 -3.82 2.41 16.42
C GLN A 244 -4.61 1.27 15.74
N GLY A 245 -4.75 1.32 14.42
CA GLY A 245 -5.36 0.25 13.62
C GLY A 245 -6.89 0.19 13.72
N THR A 246 -7.57 1.33 13.87
CA THR A 246 -9.04 1.37 14.04
C THR A 246 -9.84 1.41 12.73
N GLY A 247 -9.23 1.79 11.59
CA GLY A 247 -9.95 2.02 10.33
C GLY A 247 -11.10 3.02 10.52
N VAL A 248 -10.79 4.26 10.93
CA VAL A 248 -11.78 5.20 11.48
C VAL A 248 -12.79 5.71 10.45
N PHE A 249 -12.44 5.69 9.16
CA PHE A 249 -13.31 6.12 8.06
C PHE A 249 -13.44 5.03 6.98
N VAL A 250 -13.40 3.75 7.37
CA VAL A 250 -13.72 2.63 6.46
C VAL A 250 -15.18 2.16 6.57
N ASP A 251 -16.00 2.85 7.36
CA ASP A 251 -17.45 2.67 7.45
C ASP A 251 -18.21 3.87 6.88
N GLY A 252 -19.49 3.69 6.53
CA GLY A 252 -20.32 4.73 5.91
C GLY A 252 -20.38 6.04 6.70
N PRO A 253 -20.64 6.01 8.03
CA PRO A 253 -20.65 7.22 8.87
C PRO A 253 -19.28 7.92 8.98
N GLY A 254 -18.19 7.17 8.89
CA GLY A 254 -16.83 7.70 8.93
C GLY A 254 -16.41 8.33 7.60
N ALA A 255 -16.50 7.59 6.49
CA ALA A 255 -16.18 8.08 5.15
C ALA A 255 -17.13 9.20 4.70
N GLY A 256 -18.41 9.13 5.08
CA GLY A 256 -19.43 10.14 4.79
C GLY A 256 -19.10 11.54 5.33
N LYS A 257 -18.17 11.68 6.27
CA LYS A 257 -17.65 12.99 6.70
C LYS A 257 -16.91 13.75 5.60
N HIS A 258 -16.34 13.05 4.63
CA HIS A 258 -15.74 13.68 3.46
C HIS A 258 -16.82 14.28 2.54
N ILE A 259 -17.94 13.57 2.37
CA ILE A 259 -19.11 14.10 1.66
C ILE A 259 -19.69 15.32 2.39
N GLN A 260 -19.83 15.25 3.71
CA GLN A 260 -20.31 16.37 4.55
C GLN A 260 -19.38 17.60 4.51
N ALA A 261 -18.09 17.42 4.22
CA ALA A 261 -17.13 18.51 4.02
C ALA A 261 -17.08 19.05 2.58
N GLY A 262 -17.86 18.48 1.65
CA GLY A 262 -18.05 18.96 0.29
C GLY A 262 -17.45 18.08 -0.83
N ALA A 263 -16.91 16.90 -0.53
CA ALA A 263 -16.48 15.97 -1.57
C ALA A 263 -17.68 15.28 -2.24
N LYS A 264 -17.61 14.97 -3.54
CA LYS A 264 -18.72 14.35 -4.28
C LYS A 264 -18.69 12.81 -4.21
N LYS A 265 -17.50 12.19 -4.16
CA LYS A 265 -17.30 10.74 -4.05
C LYS A 265 -16.10 10.38 -3.16
N VAL A 266 -16.12 9.19 -2.54
CA VAL A 266 -15.02 8.63 -1.73
C VAL A 266 -14.66 7.22 -2.19
N ILE A 267 -13.36 6.96 -2.36
CA ILE A 267 -12.79 5.63 -2.65
C ILE A 267 -11.92 5.21 -1.46
N ILE A 268 -12.32 4.18 -0.73
CA ILE A 268 -11.61 3.66 0.44
C ILE A 268 -10.54 2.65 -0.02
N THR A 269 -9.27 2.88 0.31
CA THR A 269 -8.16 1.97 -0.06
C THR A 269 -7.92 0.88 1.00
N ALA A 270 -9.01 0.27 1.46
CA ALA A 270 -9.06 -0.82 2.42
C ALA A 270 -10.44 -1.51 2.36
N PRO A 271 -10.60 -2.74 2.88
CA PRO A 271 -11.92 -3.36 3.04
C PRO A 271 -12.84 -2.50 3.91
N ALA A 272 -13.99 -2.13 3.38
CA ALA A 272 -15.01 -1.40 4.12
C ALA A 272 -15.62 -2.24 5.25
N LYS A 273 -16.24 -1.55 6.21
CA LYS A 273 -17.09 -2.12 7.27
C LYS A 273 -18.52 -1.65 7.06
N GLY A 274 -19.44 -2.60 6.98
CA GLY A 274 -20.82 -2.36 6.57
C GLY A 274 -21.13 -3.18 5.31
N ALA A 275 -22.41 -3.43 5.07
CA ALA A 275 -22.91 -4.08 3.85
C ALA A 275 -23.40 -3.04 2.82
N ASP A 276 -23.38 -1.77 3.20
CA ASP A 276 -23.83 -0.57 2.50
C ASP A 276 -22.76 0.05 1.58
N ILE A 277 -21.48 -0.27 1.79
CA ILE A 277 -20.38 0.17 0.92
C ILE A 277 -20.08 -0.93 -0.11
N PRO A 278 -20.40 -0.74 -1.41
CA PRO A 278 -20.04 -1.71 -2.44
C PRO A 278 -18.52 -1.78 -2.61
N THR A 279 -18.04 -2.99 -2.88
CA THR A 279 -16.62 -3.28 -3.07
C THR A 279 -16.38 -3.69 -4.51
N TYR A 280 -15.36 -3.08 -5.12
CA TYR A 280 -14.97 -3.36 -6.51
C TYR A 280 -13.51 -3.80 -6.54
N VAL A 281 -13.21 -4.76 -7.42
CA VAL A 281 -11.86 -5.19 -7.78
C VAL A 281 -11.80 -5.22 -9.30
N VAL A 282 -10.82 -4.51 -9.87
CA VAL A 282 -10.61 -4.43 -11.32
C VAL A 282 -10.07 -5.76 -11.84
N GLY A 283 -10.56 -6.22 -12.99
CA GLY A 283 -10.45 -7.57 -13.54
C GLY A 283 -11.46 -8.57 -12.95
N VAL A 284 -12.52 -8.11 -12.27
CA VAL A 284 -13.48 -8.99 -11.57
C VAL A 284 -14.92 -8.48 -11.64
N ASN A 285 -15.19 -7.30 -11.09
CA ASN A 285 -16.56 -6.77 -10.94
C ASN A 285 -16.70 -5.26 -11.21
N GLU A 286 -15.72 -4.64 -11.86
CA GLU A 286 -15.78 -3.23 -12.28
C GLU A 286 -16.92 -2.92 -13.27
N GLN A 287 -17.39 -3.92 -14.03
CA GLN A 287 -18.54 -3.77 -14.91
C GLN A 287 -19.81 -3.39 -14.13
N ASP A 288 -19.96 -3.91 -12.91
CA ASP A 288 -21.11 -3.67 -12.03
C ASP A 288 -21.10 -2.26 -11.41
N TYR A 289 -20.00 -1.50 -11.53
CA TYR A 289 -19.94 -0.14 -11.05
C TYR A 289 -20.83 0.79 -11.87
N SER A 290 -21.74 1.50 -11.22
CA SER A 290 -22.38 2.70 -11.75
C SER A 290 -22.26 3.85 -10.76
N HIS A 291 -22.35 5.09 -11.25
CA HIS A 291 -22.14 6.26 -10.41
C HIS A 291 -23.19 6.40 -9.30
N GLU A 292 -24.45 6.10 -9.62
CA GLU A 292 -25.59 6.33 -8.72
C GLU A 292 -25.72 5.28 -7.60
N ILE A 293 -25.04 4.13 -7.70
CA ILE A 293 -25.13 3.06 -6.67
C ILE A 293 -24.63 3.54 -5.31
N ALA A 294 -23.51 4.28 -5.26
CA ALA A 294 -22.95 4.77 -4.01
C ALA A 294 -21.97 5.95 -4.20
N ASN A 295 -21.96 6.85 -3.22
CA ASN A 295 -20.98 7.93 -3.09
C ASN A 295 -19.74 7.54 -2.25
N ILE A 296 -19.73 6.33 -1.69
CA ILE A 296 -18.62 5.74 -0.95
C ILE A 296 -18.43 4.32 -1.47
N ILE A 297 -17.23 3.99 -1.97
CA ILE A 297 -16.90 2.67 -2.52
C ILE A 297 -15.58 2.15 -1.93
N SER A 298 -15.34 0.85 -1.99
CA SER A 298 -14.11 0.20 -1.48
C SER A 298 -13.32 -0.50 -2.59
N ASN A 299 -12.00 -0.29 -2.63
CA ASN A 299 -11.07 -1.02 -3.50
C ASN A 299 -10.57 -2.33 -2.85
N ALA A 300 -11.31 -2.89 -1.88
CA ALA A 300 -10.94 -4.07 -1.09
C ALA A 300 -9.53 -3.97 -0.44
N SER A 301 -8.88 -5.12 -0.17
CA SER A 301 -7.48 -5.18 0.28
C SER A 301 -6.53 -5.56 -0.85
N CYS A 302 -5.24 -5.32 -0.68
CA CYS A 302 -4.18 -5.83 -1.56
C CYS A 302 -4.24 -7.36 -1.74
N THR A 303 -4.41 -8.13 -0.66
CA THR A 303 -4.60 -9.59 -0.75
C THR A 303 -5.88 -9.97 -1.50
N THR A 304 -6.96 -9.19 -1.42
CA THR A 304 -8.19 -9.45 -2.18
C THR A 304 -8.02 -9.13 -3.67
N ASN A 305 -7.30 -8.05 -4.00
CA ASN A 305 -6.99 -7.68 -5.38
C ASN A 305 -6.07 -8.72 -6.03
N CYS A 306 -5.12 -9.30 -5.30
CA CYS A 306 -4.33 -10.43 -5.77
C CYS A 306 -5.18 -11.70 -5.92
N LEU A 307 -5.99 -12.06 -4.91
CA LEU A 307 -6.71 -13.34 -4.88
C LEU A 307 -7.84 -13.41 -5.93
N ALA A 308 -8.66 -12.36 -6.06
CA ALA A 308 -9.93 -12.44 -6.80
C ALA A 308 -9.77 -12.67 -8.32
N PRO A 309 -8.82 -12.05 -9.06
CA PRO A 309 -8.68 -12.26 -10.50
C PRO A 309 -8.34 -13.70 -10.89
N PHE A 310 -7.37 -14.34 -10.22
CA PHE A 310 -7.04 -15.73 -10.55
C PHE A 310 -8.05 -16.74 -9.97
N VAL A 311 -8.72 -16.40 -8.86
CA VAL A 311 -9.85 -17.20 -8.35
C VAL A 311 -11.05 -17.16 -9.29
N LYS A 312 -11.36 -16.02 -9.93
CA LYS A 312 -12.37 -15.90 -10.98
C LYS A 312 -12.09 -16.90 -12.10
N VAL A 313 -10.86 -16.89 -12.63
CA VAL A 313 -10.41 -17.79 -13.69
C VAL A 313 -10.52 -19.27 -13.28
N MET A 314 -10.12 -19.62 -12.06
CA MET A 314 -10.23 -21.01 -11.56
C MET A 314 -11.70 -21.45 -11.39
N ASP A 315 -12.60 -20.57 -10.94
CA ASP A 315 -14.02 -20.90 -10.80
C ASP A 315 -14.71 -21.04 -12.17
N GLU A 316 -14.37 -20.19 -13.13
CA GLU A 316 -14.94 -20.20 -14.49
C GLU A 316 -14.48 -21.39 -15.34
N GLU A 317 -13.21 -21.82 -15.23
CA GLU A 317 -12.62 -22.85 -16.11
C GLU A 317 -12.50 -24.24 -15.47
N LEU A 318 -12.53 -24.32 -14.13
CA LEU A 318 -12.37 -25.57 -13.34
C LEU A 318 -13.54 -25.85 -12.36
N GLY A 319 -14.28 -24.81 -11.94
CA GLY A 319 -15.35 -24.87 -10.93
C GLY A 319 -14.80 -25.07 -9.51
N ILE A 320 -14.79 -24.06 -8.64
CA ILE A 320 -14.27 -24.23 -7.27
C ILE A 320 -15.35 -24.85 -6.38
N VAL A 321 -15.05 -25.99 -5.75
CA VAL A 321 -15.94 -26.60 -4.74
C VAL A 321 -15.74 -25.91 -3.38
N LYS A 322 -14.47 -25.81 -2.95
CA LYS A 322 -14.04 -25.23 -1.67
C LYS A 322 -12.52 -25.03 -1.68
N GLY A 323 -12.01 -24.19 -0.79
CA GLY A 323 -10.57 -24.03 -0.63
C GLY A 323 -10.13 -23.23 0.59
N THR A 324 -8.82 -23.23 0.81
CA THR A 324 -8.14 -22.45 1.84
C THR A 324 -6.96 -21.71 1.24
N MET A 325 -6.67 -20.51 1.71
CA MET A 325 -5.48 -19.75 1.34
C MET A 325 -4.62 -19.38 2.55
N THR A 326 -3.32 -19.30 2.33
CA THR A 326 -2.35 -18.67 3.22
C THR A 326 -1.67 -17.56 2.46
N THR A 327 -1.71 -16.32 2.95
CA THR A 327 -0.84 -15.26 2.40
C THR A 327 0.41 -15.13 3.25
N THR A 328 1.56 -15.42 2.66
CA THR A 328 2.88 -15.12 3.24
C THR A 328 3.20 -13.68 2.83
N HIS A 329 3.08 -12.77 3.79
CA HIS A 329 2.86 -11.36 3.52
C HIS A 329 3.95 -10.52 4.21
N SER A 330 4.52 -9.55 3.48
CA SER A 330 5.48 -8.58 4.05
C SER A 330 4.90 -7.84 5.25
N TYR A 331 5.74 -7.39 6.19
CA TYR A 331 5.24 -6.60 7.30
C TYR A 331 4.74 -5.23 6.83
N THR A 332 3.71 -4.72 7.50
CA THR A 332 3.14 -3.39 7.22
C THR A 332 3.23 -2.52 8.48
N GLY A 333 3.00 -1.21 8.36
CA GLY A 333 3.06 -0.28 9.49
C GLY A 333 2.10 -0.59 10.66
N ASP A 334 1.11 -1.47 10.46
CA ASP A 334 0.21 -2.01 11.51
C ASP A 334 0.95 -2.89 12.52
N GLN A 335 2.11 -3.44 12.16
CA GLN A 335 2.97 -4.20 13.06
C GLN A 335 4.03 -3.32 13.74
N ARG A 336 4.51 -3.77 14.90
CA ARG A 336 5.47 -3.04 15.71
C ARG A 336 6.92 -3.39 15.34
N LEU A 337 7.81 -2.39 15.32
CA LEU A 337 9.23 -2.59 15.03
C LEU A 337 9.92 -3.43 16.13
N LEU A 338 9.54 -3.17 17.38
CA LEU A 338 9.90 -3.92 18.58
C LEU A 338 8.61 -4.29 19.34
N ASP A 339 8.69 -5.20 20.30
CA ASP A 339 7.53 -5.64 21.09
C ASP A 339 6.81 -4.45 21.77
N ALA A 340 5.58 -4.15 21.33
CA ALA A 340 4.80 -2.99 21.80
C ALA A 340 3.29 -3.22 21.67
N SER A 341 2.48 -2.36 22.30
CA SER A 341 1.04 -2.59 22.44
C SER A 341 0.29 -2.61 21.11
N HIS A 342 -0.58 -3.62 20.92
CA HIS A 342 -1.44 -3.78 19.75
C HIS A 342 -2.65 -4.69 20.06
N ARG A 343 -3.76 -4.55 19.32
CA ARG A 343 -5.04 -5.29 19.51
C ARG A 343 -4.94 -6.79 19.23
N ASP A 344 -4.16 -7.16 18.20
CA ASP A 344 -3.74 -8.54 17.93
C ASP A 344 -2.41 -8.74 18.63
N LEU A 345 -2.40 -9.58 19.68
CA LEU A 345 -1.25 -9.87 20.54
C LEU A 345 -0.09 -10.54 19.78
N ARG A 346 -0.31 -11.04 18.57
CA ARG A 346 0.75 -11.58 17.71
C ARG A 346 1.41 -10.46 16.90
N ARG A 347 0.62 -9.54 16.32
CA ARG A 347 1.15 -8.31 15.64
C ARG A 347 1.80 -7.31 16.61
N ALA A 348 1.58 -7.46 17.91
CA ALA A 348 2.32 -6.77 18.96
C ALA A 348 3.82 -7.10 19.01
N ARG A 349 4.25 -8.23 18.43
CA ARG A 349 5.65 -8.70 18.44
C ARG A 349 6.49 -8.05 17.32
N ALA A 350 7.79 -7.92 17.57
CA ALA A 350 8.77 -7.31 16.67
C ALA A 350 8.73 -7.89 15.24
N ALA A 351 8.27 -7.08 14.28
CA ALA A 351 7.91 -7.53 12.94
C ALA A 351 9.08 -8.12 12.13
N ALA A 352 10.25 -7.48 12.20
CA ALA A 352 11.43 -7.87 11.43
C ALA A 352 12.20 -9.07 12.01
N LEU A 353 11.69 -9.70 13.08
CA LEU A 353 12.34 -10.81 13.80
C LEU A 353 11.45 -12.05 13.96
N ASN A 354 10.22 -12.04 13.44
CA ASN A 354 9.23 -13.10 13.68
C ASN A 354 8.47 -13.47 12.40
N ILE A 355 8.05 -14.73 12.30
CA ILE A 355 6.90 -15.12 11.49
C ILE A 355 5.67 -14.98 12.38
N VAL A 356 4.73 -14.10 12.02
CA VAL A 356 3.60 -13.69 12.86
C VAL A 356 2.27 -14.13 12.23
N PRO A 357 1.64 -15.23 12.71
CA PRO A 357 0.39 -15.72 12.13
C PRO A 357 -0.82 -14.90 12.59
N THR A 358 -1.59 -14.33 11.68
CA THR A 358 -2.76 -13.49 11.97
C THR A 358 -3.94 -13.90 11.07
N SER A 359 -5.17 -13.53 11.48
CA SER A 359 -6.35 -13.77 10.65
C SER A 359 -6.41 -12.79 9.47
N THR A 360 -7.03 -13.22 8.36
CA THR A 360 -7.31 -12.37 7.21
C THR A 360 -8.78 -12.40 6.84
N GLY A 361 -9.31 -11.25 6.42
CA GLY A 361 -10.64 -11.16 5.80
C GLY A 361 -10.62 -11.48 4.31
N ALA A 362 -9.44 -11.51 3.66
CA ALA A 362 -9.32 -11.45 2.21
C ALA A 362 -10.09 -12.56 1.46
N ALA A 363 -9.94 -13.82 1.90
CA ALA A 363 -10.64 -14.96 1.31
C ALA A 363 -12.18 -14.87 1.44
N LYS A 364 -12.68 -14.24 2.51
CA LYS A 364 -14.12 -13.99 2.70
C LYS A 364 -14.59 -12.77 1.91
N ALA A 365 -13.73 -11.77 1.75
CA ALA A 365 -14.00 -10.59 0.94
C ALA A 365 -14.10 -10.91 -0.57
N VAL A 366 -13.54 -12.04 -1.04
CA VAL A 366 -13.78 -12.53 -2.41
C VAL A 366 -15.28 -12.70 -2.67
N SER A 367 -16.09 -13.15 -1.72
CA SER A 367 -17.55 -13.28 -1.94
C SER A 367 -18.33 -11.98 -1.91
N LEU A 368 -17.66 -10.82 -1.86
CA LEU A 368 -18.24 -9.51 -2.14
C LEU A 368 -18.15 -9.14 -3.62
N VAL A 369 -17.23 -9.77 -4.37
CA VAL A 369 -16.96 -9.53 -5.81
C VAL A 369 -17.23 -10.76 -6.68
N LEU A 370 -17.26 -11.96 -6.09
CA LEU A 370 -17.65 -13.24 -6.71
C LEU A 370 -18.68 -13.95 -5.79
N PRO A 371 -19.97 -13.55 -5.82
CA PRO A 371 -20.97 -14.02 -4.85
C PRO A 371 -21.19 -15.54 -4.82
N GLN A 372 -20.94 -16.24 -5.93
CA GLN A 372 -21.03 -17.71 -6.04
C GLN A 372 -19.99 -18.45 -5.20
N LEU A 373 -18.93 -17.76 -4.75
CA LEU A 373 -17.88 -18.31 -3.88
C LEU A 373 -18.17 -18.12 -2.38
N LYS A 374 -19.35 -17.58 -2.02
CA LYS A 374 -19.77 -17.32 -0.64
C LYS A 374 -19.73 -18.58 0.22
N GLY A 375 -18.82 -18.60 1.19
CA GLY A 375 -18.60 -19.72 2.10
C GLY A 375 -17.67 -20.83 1.55
N LYS A 376 -17.30 -20.80 0.26
CA LYS A 376 -16.37 -21.78 -0.33
C LYS A 376 -14.90 -21.54 0.09
N LEU A 377 -14.52 -20.29 0.34
CA LEU A 377 -13.12 -19.89 0.62
C LEU A 377 -12.92 -19.33 2.04
N ASN A 378 -11.78 -19.66 2.63
CA ASN A 378 -11.31 -19.14 3.92
C ASN A 378 -9.78 -19.04 3.93
N GLY A 379 -9.16 -18.45 4.96
CA GLY A 379 -7.69 -18.41 4.99
C GLY A 379 -7.05 -17.69 6.19
N ILE A 380 -5.72 -17.68 6.18
CA ILE A 380 -4.84 -17.05 7.19
C ILE A 380 -3.77 -16.18 6.54
N ALA A 381 -3.08 -15.36 7.34
CA ALA A 381 -1.89 -14.63 6.91
C ALA A 381 -0.70 -14.96 7.82
N LEU A 382 0.48 -15.14 7.23
CA LEU A 382 1.77 -15.25 7.90
C LEU A 382 2.56 -13.98 7.59
N ARG A 383 2.70 -13.07 8.55
CA ARG A 383 3.51 -11.87 8.37
C ARG A 383 4.98 -12.20 8.59
N VAL A 384 5.83 -11.89 7.62
CA VAL A 384 7.25 -12.29 7.59
C VAL A 384 8.21 -11.08 7.54
N PRO A 385 9.51 -11.24 7.88
CA PRO A 385 10.51 -10.16 7.90
C PRO A 385 10.91 -9.51 6.56
N THR A 386 10.01 -9.43 5.57
CA THR A 386 10.22 -8.70 4.31
C THR A 386 9.46 -7.35 4.33
N PRO A 387 10.02 -6.27 3.74
CA PRO A 387 9.45 -4.92 3.82
C PRO A 387 8.39 -4.59 2.75
N ASN A 388 8.37 -5.31 1.62
CA ASN A 388 7.34 -5.23 0.58
C ASN A 388 7.37 -6.48 -0.31
N VAL A 389 6.33 -6.65 -1.14
CA VAL A 389 5.97 -7.85 -1.91
C VAL A 389 5.48 -8.97 -1.00
N SER A 390 4.42 -9.65 -1.44
CA SER A 390 3.76 -10.72 -0.72
C SER A 390 3.38 -11.83 -1.71
N VAL A 391 3.03 -12.99 -1.18
CA VAL A 391 2.59 -14.15 -1.99
C VAL A 391 1.35 -14.78 -1.39
N ILE A 392 0.51 -15.34 -2.25
CA ILE A 392 -0.64 -16.16 -1.88
C ILE A 392 -0.33 -17.61 -2.25
N ASP A 393 -0.53 -18.50 -1.28
CA ASP A 393 -0.69 -19.93 -1.46
C ASP A 393 -2.19 -20.25 -1.41
N LEU A 394 -2.78 -20.66 -2.53
CA LEU A 394 -4.18 -21.10 -2.62
C LEU A 394 -4.21 -22.61 -2.85
N VAL A 395 -5.02 -23.33 -2.08
CA VAL A 395 -5.36 -24.75 -2.30
C VAL A 395 -6.87 -24.90 -2.38
N VAL A 396 -7.38 -25.44 -3.49
CA VAL A 396 -8.81 -25.67 -3.76
C VAL A 396 -9.07 -27.11 -4.20
N ASN A 397 -10.25 -27.65 -3.87
CA ASN A 397 -10.83 -28.76 -4.62
C ASN A 397 -11.69 -28.18 -5.75
N VAL A 398 -11.56 -28.73 -6.96
CA VAL A 398 -12.31 -28.30 -8.15
C VAL A 398 -13.27 -29.37 -8.67
N GLU A 399 -14.26 -28.98 -9.48
CA GLU A 399 -15.29 -29.89 -10.00
C GLU A 399 -14.77 -30.71 -11.19
N LYS A 400 -14.08 -30.05 -12.13
CA LYS A 400 -13.38 -30.67 -13.26
C LYS A 400 -12.27 -31.60 -12.75
N LYS A 401 -12.15 -32.79 -13.34
CA LYS A 401 -11.24 -33.86 -12.88
C LYS A 401 -10.16 -34.18 -13.91
N GLY A 402 -9.05 -34.77 -13.46
CA GLY A 402 -7.97 -35.25 -14.34
C GLY A 402 -7.17 -34.12 -15.02
N ILE A 403 -7.05 -32.97 -14.33
CA ILE A 403 -6.37 -31.76 -14.81
C ILE A 403 -4.87 -31.87 -14.50
N THR A 404 -4.00 -31.42 -15.42
CA THR A 404 -2.55 -31.29 -15.18
C THR A 404 -2.15 -29.90 -14.63
N ALA A 405 -0.93 -29.74 -14.13
CA ALA A 405 -0.43 -28.41 -13.74
C ALA A 405 -0.29 -27.50 -14.98
N GLU A 406 0.03 -28.10 -16.11
CA GLU A 406 0.15 -27.50 -17.43
C GLU A 406 -1.20 -26.94 -17.91
N ASP A 407 -2.30 -27.68 -17.75
CA ASP A 407 -3.66 -27.22 -18.07
C ASP A 407 -4.06 -25.98 -17.23
N VAL A 408 -3.78 -26.02 -15.92
CA VAL A 408 -4.06 -24.90 -15.00
C VAL A 408 -3.24 -23.67 -15.40
N ASN A 409 -1.95 -23.85 -15.71
CA ASN A 409 -1.08 -22.77 -16.18
C ASN A 409 -1.52 -22.22 -17.56
N ALA A 410 -1.97 -23.07 -18.49
CA ALA A 410 -2.47 -22.66 -19.79
C ALA A 410 -3.75 -21.80 -19.68
N VAL A 411 -4.66 -22.18 -18.77
CA VAL A 411 -5.85 -21.39 -18.40
C VAL A 411 -5.46 -20.00 -17.88
N PHE A 412 -4.44 -19.87 -17.04
CA PHE A 412 -3.98 -18.56 -16.57
C PHE A 412 -3.33 -17.71 -17.67
N ARG A 413 -2.55 -18.31 -18.59
CA ARG A 413 -1.99 -17.57 -19.74
C ARG A 413 -3.09 -17.01 -20.64
N LYS A 414 -4.07 -17.84 -21.01
CA LYS A 414 -5.27 -17.43 -21.77
C LYS A 414 -5.99 -16.23 -21.11
N ALA A 415 -6.06 -16.19 -19.78
CA ALA A 415 -6.64 -15.08 -19.05
C ALA A 415 -5.74 -13.82 -19.06
N ALA A 416 -4.43 -13.97 -18.84
CA ALA A 416 -3.46 -12.87 -18.80
C ALA A 416 -3.22 -12.22 -20.19
N ASP A 417 -3.22 -13.00 -21.27
CA ASP A 417 -3.12 -12.48 -22.64
C ASP A 417 -4.42 -11.81 -23.12
N GLY A 418 -5.56 -12.19 -22.53
CA GLY A 418 -6.90 -11.75 -22.87
C GLY A 418 -7.58 -10.88 -21.80
N PRO A 419 -8.67 -11.35 -21.15
CA PRO A 419 -9.56 -10.50 -20.36
C PRO A 419 -8.95 -9.92 -19.07
N LEU A 420 -7.83 -10.45 -18.57
CA LEU A 420 -7.13 -9.95 -17.37
C LEU A 420 -5.79 -9.28 -17.69
N LYS A 421 -5.58 -8.87 -18.94
CA LYS A 421 -4.33 -8.22 -19.37
C LYS A 421 -4.03 -6.95 -18.58
N GLY A 422 -2.88 -6.92 -17.90
CA GLY A 422 -2.49 -5.84 -16.98
C GLY A 422 -3.04 -5.98 -15.55
N ILE A 423 -3.86 -7.00 -15.28
CA ILE A 423 -4.36 -7.38 -13.94
C ILE A 423 -3.73 -8.71 -13.47
N LEU A 424 -3.55 -9.66 -14.39
CA LEU A 424 -2.92 -10.97 -14.18
C LEU A 424 -1.68 -11.11 -15.09
N ASP A 425 -0.67 -11.81 -14.59
CA ASP A 425 0.54 -12.23 -15.33
C ASP A 425 0.93 -13.67 -14.95
N VAL A 426 1.80 -14.32 -15.73
CA VAL A 426 2.29 -15.69 -15.50
C VAL A 426 3.81 -15.75 -15.67
N CYS A 427 4.53 -16.02 -14.58
CA CYS A 427 5.98 -16.09 -14.54
C CYS A 427 6.46 -17.56 -14.59
N ASP A 428 7.32 -17.85 -15.58
CA ASP A 428 8.04 -19.13 -15.73
C ASP A 428 9.47 -19.11 -15.18
N ALA A 429 10.00 -17.93 -14.87
CA ALA A 429 11.33 -17.79 -14.31
C ALA A 429 11.32 -18.06 -12.79
N PRO A 430 12.36 -18.72 -12.23
CA PRO A 430 12.47 -18.99 -10.80
C PRO A 430 12.89 -17.74 -10.02
N LEU A 431 11.97 -16.77 -9.94
CA LEU A 431 12.17 -15.47 -9.27
C LEU A 431 11.85 -15.53 -7.78
N VAL A 432 12.18 -14.46 -7.06
CA VAL A 432 11.87 -14.29 -5.63
C VAL A 432 11.22 -12.93 -5.35
N SER A 433 10.77 -12.71 -4.11
CA SER A 433 9.97 -11.54 -3.72
C SER A 433 10.56 -10.17 -4.09
N VAL A 434 11.88 -10.03 -4.20
CA VAL A 434 12.52 -8.75 -4.53
C VAL A 434 12.37 -8.35 -6.00
N ASP A 435 12.05 -9.30 -6.87
CA ASP A 435 11.98 -9.14 -8.32
C ASP A 435 10.61 -8.62 -8.78
N PHE A 436 9.53 -8.99 -8.08
CA PHE A 436 8.16 -8.52 -8.33
C PHE A 436 7.88 -7.10 -7.79
N ARG A 437 8.88 -6.39 -7.25
CA ARG A 437 8.72 -5.01 -6.77
C ARG A 437 8.40 -4.07 -7.93
N CYS A 438 7.45 -3.17 -7.71
CA CYS A 438 6.92 -2.28 -8.74
C CYS A 438 6.26 -3.02 -9.93
N SER A 439 5.83 -4.28 -9.75
CA SER A 439 4.99 -4.96 -10.73
C SER A 439 3.59 -4.33 -10.75
N ASP A 440 3.12 -3.93 -11.94
CA ASP A 440 1.86 -3.20 -12.13
C ASP A 440 0.61 -4.09 -12.05
N VAL A 441 0.75 -5.41 -12.19
CA VAL A 441 -0.36 -6.36 -12.13
C VAL A 441 -0.81 -6.61 -10.68
N SER A 442 -2.04 -7.07 -10.52
CA SER A 442 -2.59 -7.44 -9.20
C SER A 442 -2.03 -8.77 -8.70
N SER A 443 -1.72 -9.68 -9.62
CA SER A 443 -1.26 -11.04 -9.34
C SER A 443 -0.33 -11.53 -10.45
N THR A 444 0.83 -12.08 -10.11
CA THR A 444 1.69 -12.85 -11.03
C THR A 444 1.71 -14.31 -10.58
N ILE A 445 1.16 -15.21 -11.39
CA ILE A 445 1.17 -16.65 -11.12
C ILE A 445 2.59 -17.19 -11.24
N ASP A 446 3.05 -17.96 -10.26
CA ASP A 446 4.30 -18.70 -10.32
C ASP A 446 4.03 -20.07 -10.94
N SER A 447 4.21 -20.19 -12.26
CA SER A 447 3.80 -21.38 -13.01
C SER A 447 4.55 -22.64 -12.54
N SER A 448 5.78 -22.45 -12.07
CA SER A 448 6.69 -23.49 -11.57
C SER A 448 6.24 -24.12 -10.25
N LEU A 449 5.35 -23.44 -9.52
CA LEU A 449 4.82 -23.86 -8.22
C LEU A 449 3.33 -24.22 -8.25
N THR A 450 2.69 -24.20 -9.42
CA THR A 450 1.37 -24.80 -9.64
C THR A 450 1.47 -26.32 -9.48
N MET A 451 0.56 -26.91 -8.71
CA MET A 451 0.54 -28.37 -8.47
C MET A 451 -0.89 -28.90 -8.53
N VAL A 452 -1.06 -30.13 -9.03
CA VAL A 452 -2.31 -30.89 -8.88
C VAL A 452 -2.03 -32.16 -8.08
N MET A 453 -2.90 -32.50 -7.15
CA MET A 453 -2.79 -33.69 -6.30
C MET A 453 -4.09 -34.51 -6.34
N GLY A 454 -3.97 -35.79 -6.66
CA GLY A 454 -5.13 -36.63 -6.98
C GLY A 454 -5.90 -36.08 -8.18
N ASP A 455 -7.19 -36.40 -8.26
CA ASP A 455 -8.00 -36.03 -9.42
C ASP A 455 -8.52 -34.59 -9.38
N ASP A 456 -8.44 -33.87 -8.23
CA ASP A 456 -9.18 -32.62 -8.03
C ASP A 456 -8.59 -31.54 -7.12
N MET A 457 -7.43 -31.75 -6.46
CA MET A 457 -6.86 -30.75 -5.57
C MET A 457 -5.81 -29.92 -6.30
N VAL A 458 -6.12 -28.65 -6.58
CA VAL A 458 -5.21 -27.73 -7.27
C VAL A 458 -4.61 -26.74 -6.27
N LYS A 459 -3.29 -26.57 -6.36
CA LYS A 459 -2.49 -25.57 -5.64
C LYS A 459 -1.98 -24.54 -6.65
N VAL A 460 -2.13 -23.26 -6.33
CA VAL A 460 -1.61 -22.14 -7.13
C VAL A 460 -0.87 -21.17 -6.22
N ILE A 461 0.30 -20.72 -6.67
CA ILE A 461 1.09 -19.67 -6.02
C ILE A 461 0.98 -18.39 -6.85
N ALA A 462 0.71 -17.26 -6.19
CA ALA A 462 0.57 -15.96 -6.84
C ALA A 462 1.30 -14.85 -6.06
N TRP A 463 2.29 -14.23 -6.69
CA TRP A 463 3.04 -13.08 -6.19
C TRP A 463 2.26 -11.77 -6.40
N TYR A 464 2.48 -10.79 -5.53
CA TYR A 464 1.93 -9.43 -5.70
C TYR A 464 2.73 -8.37 -4.95
N ASP A 465 2.95 -7.21 -5.57
CA ASP A 465 3.41 -6.02 -4.85
C ASP A 465 2.23 -5.41 -4.06
N ASN A 466 2.22 -5.70 -2.75
CA ASN A 466 1.16 -5.29 -1.85
C ASN A 466 1.12 -3.77 -1.57
N GLU A 467 2.06 -2.98 -2.09
CA GLU A 467 2.01 -1.51 -2.09
C GLU A 467 1.73 -0.95 -3.49
N TRP A 468 2.52 -1.36 -4.50
CA TRP A 468 2.52 -0.75 -5.84
C TRP A 468 1.38 -1.25 -6.72
N GLY A 469 1.28 -2.55 -7.00
CA GLY A 469 0.21 -3.12 -7.83
C GLY A 469 -1.18 -2.83 -7.25
N TYR A 470 -1.31 -2.84 -5.92
CA TYR A 470 -2.52 -2.38 -5.25
C TYR A 470 -2.82 -0.88 -5.49
N SER A 471 -1.80 -0.02 -5.45
CA SER A 471 -1.99 1.42 -5.73
C SER A 471 -2.30 1.70 -7.19
N GLN A 472 -1.79 0.90 -8.14
CA GLN A 472 -2.23 0.93 -9.53
C GLN A 472 -3.72 0.60 -9.64
N ARG A 473 -4.23 -0.41 -8.92
CA ARG A 473 -5.68 -0.70 -8.87
C ARG A 473 -6.51 0.43 -8.27
N VAL A 474 -6.01 1.18 -7.28
CA VAL A 474 -6.69 2.39 -6.78
C VAL A 474 -6.76 3.48 -7.86
N VAL A 475 -5.71 3.65 -8.67
CA VAL A 475 -5.73 4.57 -9.83
C VAL A 475 -6.70 4.07 -10.90
N ASP A 476 -6.71 2.77 -11.22
CA ASP A 476 -7.61 2.19 -12.22
C ASP A 476 -9.09 2.32 -11.81
N LEU A 477 -9.42 2.04 -10.54
CA LEU A 477 -10.77 2.26 -10.01
C LEU A 477 -11.16 3.75 -10.02
N ALA A 478 -10.23 4.66 -9.72
CA ALA A 478 -10.50 6.10 -9.81
C ALA A 478 -10.67 6.58 -11.27
N HIS A 479 -9.98 5.97 -12.23
CA HIS A 479 -10.21 6.20 -13.67
C HIS A 479 -11.57 5.67 -14.12
N LEU A 480 -12.01 4.49 -13.65
CA LEU A 480 -13.36 3.95 -13.90
C LEU A 480 -14.46 4.88 -13.34
N VAL A 481 -14.27 5.38 -12.11
CA VAL A 481 -15.16 6.36 -11.48
C VAL A 481 -15.25 7.64 -12.33
N ALA A 482 -14.15 8.08 -12.92
CA ALA A 482 -14.10 9.23 -13.82
C ALA A 482 -14.76 8.97 -15.19
N SER A 483 -14.57 7.78 -15.78
CA SER A 483 -15.15 7.44 -17.09
C SER A 483 -16.66 7.25 -17.06
N LYS A 484 -17.25 7.01 -15.88
CA LYS A 484 -18.70 6.97 -15.65
C LYS A 484 -19.18 8.18 -14.82
N TRP A 485 -18.50 9.32 -14.88
CA TRP A 485 -18.89 10.51 -14.11
C TRP A 485 -20.05 11.28 -14.77
N PRO A 486 -21.03 11.81 -14.02
CA PRO A 486 -22.17 12.54 -14.59
C PRO A 486 -21.73 13.74 -15.44
N GLY A 487 -22.27 13.83 -16.66
CA GLY A 487 -21.93 14.87 -17.63
C GLY A 487 -20.69 14.57 -18.49
N VAL A 488 -19.98 13.47 -18.26
CA VAL A 488 -18.99 12.95 -19.21
C VAL A 488 -19.74 12.13 -20.27
N ALA A 489 -19.55 12.47 -21.55
CA ALA A 489 -20.06 11.66 -22.66
C ALA A 489 -19.42 10.27 -22.63
N ALA A 490 -20.19 9.22 -22.92
CA ALA A 490 -19.66 7.87 -22.92
C ALA A 490 -18.63 7.72 -24.07
N PRO A 491 -17.48 7.06 -23.87
CA PRO A 491 -16.60 6.71 -24.98
C PRO A 491 -17.36 5.75 -25.91
N GLY A 492 -17.76 6.26 -27.08
CA GLY A 492 -18.68 5.58 -28.00
C GLY A 492 -20.07 6.23 -28.13
N SER A 493 -20.36 7.37 -27.49
CA SER A 493 -21.53 8.20 -27.80
C SER A 493 -21.13 9.41 -28.65
N GLY A 494 -20.64 9.15 -29.86
CA GLY A 494 -20.71 10.15 -30.95
C GLY A 494 -22.17 10.35 -31.39
N ASP A 495 -22.42 11.22 -32.36
CA ASP A 495 -23.73 11.19 -33.02
C ASP A 495 -23.87 9.83 -33.73
N PRO A 496 -25.00 9.12 -33.66
CA PRO A 496 -25.24 7.93 -34.49
C PRO A 496 -25.04 8.22 -35.99
N LEU A 497 -25.18 9.48 -36.42
CA LEU A 497 -24.82 9.93 -37.76
C LEU A 497 -23.30 9.91 -38.01
N ASP A 498 -22.46 10.26 -37.04
CA ASP A 498 -20.99 10.22 -37.18
C ASP A 498 -20.50 8.78 -37.42
N GLU A 499 -20.94 7.82 -36.59
CA GLU A 499 -20.56 6.41 -36.69
C GLU A 499 -21.13 5.74 -37.97
N PHE A 500 -22.32 6.18 -38.41
CA PHE A 500 -22.88 5.81 -39.71
C PHE A 500 -22.06 6.39 -40.88
N CYS A 501 -21.59 7.64 -40.79
CA CYS A 501 -20.84 8.30 -41.85
C CYS A 501 -19.37 7.88 -41.93
N GLU A 502 -18.73 7.48 -40.82
CA GLU A 502 -17.42 6.80 -40.87
C GLU A 502 -17.50 5.47 -41.65
N THR A 503 -18.65 4.79 -41.61
CA THR A 503 -18.86 3.50 -42.27
C THR A 503 -19.52 3.61 -43.66
N ASN A 504 -20.27 4.68 -43.93
CA ASN A 504 -21.00 4.91 -45.19
C ASN A 504 -20.78 6.33 -45.77
N PRO A 505 -19.53 6.78 -46.00
CA PRO A 505 -19.20 8.17 -46.36
C PRO A 505 -19.74 8.64 -47.73
N SER A 506 -20.42 7.78 -48.50
CA SER A 506 -21.06 8.15 -49.76
C SER A 506 -22.55 8.52 -49.64
N ASP A 507 -23.19 8.32 -48.47
CA ASP A 507 -24.62 8.58 -48.27
C ASP A 507 -24.99 10.06 -48.39
N GLU A 508 -26.26 10.42 -48.60
CA GLU A 508 -26.69 11.82 -48.72
C GLU A 508 -26.78 12.53 -47.37
N GLU A 509 -27.12 11.82 -46.28
CA GLU A 509 -27.18 12.42 -44.94
C GLU A 509 -25.81 12.86 -44.42
N CYS A 510 -24.72 12.27 -44.94
CA CYS A 510 -23.34 12.60 -44.60
C CYS A 510 -22.78 13.87 -45.29
N LYS A 511 -23.50 14.45 -46.27
CA LYS A 511 -22.98 15.52 -47.15
C LYS A 511 -23.18 16.95 -46.61
N VAL A 512 -23.34 17.10 -45.30
CA VAL A 512 -23.72 18.38 -44.66
C VAL A 512 -22.50 19.16 -44.11
N TYR A 513 -21.29 18.58 -44.18
CA TYR A 513 -20.05 19.21 -43.70
C TYR A 513 -18.90 19.14 -44.73
N GLU A 514 -18.94 20.03 -45.72
CA GLU A 514 -17.77 20.51 -46.51
C GLU A 514 -17.68 22.05 -46.45
#